data_AF-A0A651I4P0-F1
#
_entry.id   AF-A0A651I4P0-F1
#
_cell.length_a   1.000
_cell.length_b   1.000
_cell.length_c   1.000
_cell.angle_alpha   90.00
_cell.angle_beta   90.00
_cell.angle_gamma   90.00
#
_symmetry.space_group_name_H-M   'P 1'
#
loop_
_entity.id
_entity.type
_entity.pdbx_description
1 polymer ?
#
loop_
_entity_poly.entity_id
_entity_poly.type
_entity_poly.pdbx_seq_one_letter_code
_entity_poly.pdbx_strand_id
1 'polypeptide(L)'
;MRGWTHGCGPDHRNRRRASPGFARRTSGNRANNRPPRAQSGPIPFPAVRTILHVDLDAFFASVEQLDDPSLRGKPVLVGGTGPRGVVAAASYEARVFGCHSAMPTAVARRLCPHAVVVKPRGDRYSELSRRVFGVLETATPLIQPLSIDEAFLDVSGSVRLLGEGRAIAVKLREQIKAETGLTASVGVATNKFLAKLASDLEKPD
;
A
#
# COMPACT_ATOMS: atom_id res chain seq x y z
N MET A 1 29.18 46.99 -29.41
CA MET A 1 30.30 47.96 -29.51
C MET A 1 30.25 48.88 -28.30
N ARG A 2 31.36 48.94 -27.54
CA ARG A 2 31.81 50.01 -26.61
C ARG A 2 30.86 50.35 -25.44
N GLY A 3 31.15 50.11 -24.15
CA GLY A 3 32.42 50.10 -23.42
C GLY A 3 32.70 51.50 -22.87
N TRP A 4 32.56 51.72 -21.56
CA TRP A 4 33.12 52.87 -20.83
C TRP A 4 33.68 52.42 -19.47
N THR A 5 34.81 53.01 -19.13
CA THR A 5 35.89 52.52 -18.28
C THR A 5 36.11 53.38 -17.02
N HIS A 6 36.68 52.74 -15.99
CA HIS A 6 37.69 53.21 -15.01
C HIS A 6 37.66 54.60 -14.36
N GLY A 7 37.92 54.61 -13.05
CA GLY A 7 38.55 55.72 -12.32
C GLY A 7 39.20 55.22 -11.02
N CYS A 8 40.52 55.40 -10.89
CA CYS A 8 41.39 54.88 -9.84
C CYS A 8 42.20 56.04 -9.21
N GLY A 9 42.13 56.21 -7.88
CA GLY A 9 43.07 56.90 -6.95
C GLY A 9 43.55 58.34 -7.23
N PRO A 10 44.48 58.91 -6.44
CA PRO A 10 44.87 58.65 -5.04
C PRO A 10 44.93 59.96 -4.19
N ASP A 11 45.40 59.90 -2.94
CA ASP A 11 46.53 60.72 -2.41
C ASP A 11 46.50 60.93 -0.86
N HIS A 12 47.70 60.75 -0.33
CA HIS A 12 48.35 60.91 0.98
C HIS A 12 47.70 61.71 2.13
N ARG A 13 47.89 61.19 3.35
CA ARG A 13 48.92 61.78 4.24
C ARG A 13 49.30 60.94 5.47
N ASN A 14 50.62 60.84 5.60
CA ASN A 14 51.45 60.27 6.64
C ASN A 14 51.38 61.10 7.95
N ARG A 15 51.16 60.45 9.11
CA ARG A 15 51.61 60.97 10.42
C ARG A 15 52.12 59.82 11.29
N ARG A 16 53.38 59.96 11.70
CA ARG A 16 54.12 59.06 12.61
C ARG A 16 53.87 59.43 14.09
N ARG A 17 54.16 58.43 14.95
CA ARG A 17 54.38 58.45 16.42
C ARG A 17 53.08 58.55 17.24
N ALA A 18 52.87 57.83 18.34
CA ALA A 18 53.79 57.31 19.35
C ALA A 18 53.24 56.03 20.00
N SER A 19 54.13 55.14 20.47
CA SER A 19 53.78 54.07 21.41
C SER A 19 53.69 54.63 22.83
N PRO A 20 52.68 54.22 23.60
CA PRO A 20 52.99 53.82 24.97
C PRO A 20 52.14 52.62 25.47
N GLY A 21 52.72 51.88 26.40
CA GLY A 21 51.94 51.31 27.49
C GLY A 21 51.49 49.86 27.33
N PHE A 22 52.34 48.95 27.80
CA PHE A 22 52.01 47.58 28.13
C PHE A 22 50.96 47.56 29.27
N ALA A 23 49.68 47.50 28.94
CA ALA A 23 48.60 47.30 29.91
C ALA A 23 48.31 45.79 30.04
N ARG A 24 48.65 45.24 31.22
CA ARG A 24 48.33 43.86 31.61
C ARG A 24 46.82 43.63 31.50
N ARG A 25 46.38 42.80 30.55
CA ARG A 25 45.02 42.25 30.57
C ARG A 25 44.92 41.21 31.69
N THR A 26 44.12 41.53 32.69
CA THR A 26 43.61 40.59 33.69
C THR A 26 42.91 39.42 33.00
N SER A 27 43.23 38.20 33.42
CA SER A 27 42.59 36.96 32.97
C SER A 27 41.12 36.94 33.36
N GLY A 28 40.24 37.42 32.47
CA GLY A 28 38.81 37.23 32.57
C GLY A 28 38.47 35.75 32.33
N ASN A 29 37.97 35.11 33.38
CA ASN A 29 37.46 33.75 33.42
C ASN A 29 36.42 33.53 32.30
N ARG A 30 36.79 32.84 31.21
CA ARG A 30 35.82 32.36 30.20
C ARG A 30 35.01 31.25 30.85
N ALA A 31 33.87 31.61 31.45
CA ALA A 31 32.86 30.66 31.85
C ALA A 31 32.53 29.75 30.65
N ASN A 32 32.67 28.44 30.85
CA ASN A 32 32.32 27.39 29.90
C ASN A 32 30.81 27.41 29.62
N ASN A 33 30.36 28.27 28.70
CA ASN A 33 29.04 28.16 28.09
C ASN A 33 29.03 27.04 27.04
N ARG A 34 29.19 25.79 27.48
CA ARG A 34 28.73 24.64 26.67
C ARG A 34 27.22 24.52 26.89
N PRO A 35 26.40 24.48 25.83
CA PRO A 35 24.99 24.18 25.99
C PRO A 35 24.85 22.81 26.67
N PRO A 36 23.86 22.61 27.56
CA PRO A 36 23.65 21.31 28.18
C PRO A 36 23.48 20.27 27.07
N ARG A 37 24.24 19.17 27.16
CA ARG A 37 24.08 18.02 26.28
C ARG A 37 22.60 17.61 26.36
N ALA A 38 21.86 17.75 25.25
CA ALA A 38 20.51 17.23 25.16
C ALA A 38 20.60 15.75 25.55
N GLN A 39 19.93 15.39 26.65
CA GLN A 39 19.82 14.00 27.05
C GLN A 39 18.99 13.32 25.96
N SER A 40 19.65 12.66 25.02
CA SER A 40 19.00 11.79 24.07
C SER A 40 18.47 10.60 24.87
N GLY A 41 17.23 10.73 25.34
CA GLY A 41 16.44 9.57 25.74
C GLY A 41 16.45 8.55 24.60
N PRO A 42 16.17 7.27 24.89
CA PRO A 42 16.14 6.24 23.85
C PRO A 42 15.27 6.75 22.69
N ILE A 43 15.86 6.82 21.49
CA ILE A 43 15.09 7.07 20.27
C ILE A 43 14.02 5.97 20.28
N PRO A 44 12.72 6.30 20.36
CA PRO A 44 11.71 5.26 20.28
C PRO A 44 11.94 4.55 18.95
N PHE A 45 12.26 3.25 19.02
CA PHE A 45 12.22 2.43 17.83
C PHE A 45 10.85 2.66 17.18
N PRO A 46 10.78 2.95 15.87
CA PRO A 46 9.49 3.13 15.23
C PRO A 46 8.65 1.90 15.56
N ALA A 47 7.44 2.11 16.08
CA ALA A 47 6.54 1.03 16.43
C ALA A 47 6.46 0.05 15.25
N VAL A 48 6.62 -1.25 15.53
CA VAL A 48 6.58 -2.29 14.49
C VAL A 48 5.27 -2.12 13.74
N ARG A 49 5.36 -1.89 12.42
CA ARG A 49 4.16 -1.69 11.61
C ARG A 49 3.36 -2.99 11.54
N THR A 50 2.04 -2.84 11.47
CA THR A 50 1.11 -3.92 11.16
C THR A 50 0.43 -3.58 9.85
N ILE A 51 0.86 -4.26 8.79
CA ILE A 51 0.33 -4.10 7.44
C ILE A 51 -0.55 -5.29 7.11
N LEU A 52 -1.77 -5.01 6.67
CA LEU A 52 -2.66 -6.00 6.08
C LEU A 52 -2.63 -5.88 4.56
N HIS A 53 -2.73 -7.01 3.89
CA HIS A 53 -3.07 -7.09 2.47
C HIS A 53 -4.37 -7.86 2.34
N VAL A 54 -5.40 -7.25 1.76
CA VAL A 54 -6.71 -7.87 1.54
C VAL A 54 -6.89 -8.09 0.04
N ASP A 55 -7.34 -9.28 -0.35
CA ASP A 55 -7.56 -9.70 -1.74
C ASP A 55 -8.80 -10.59 -1.82
N LEU A 56 -9.77 -10.23 -2.67
CA LEU A 56 -11.01 -11.01 -2.82
C LEU A 56 -10.79 -12.27 -3.68
N ASP A 57 -11.23 -13.41 -3.17
CA ASP A 57 -10.98 -14.71 -3.80
C ASP A 57 -11.73 -14.85 -5.13
N ALA A 58 -10.98 -15.06 -6.22
CA ALA A 58 -11.51 -15.23 -7.58
C ALA A 58 -12.62 -14.20 -7.94
N PHE A 59 -12.42 -12.94 -7.55
CA PHE A 59 -13.48 -11.94 -7.38
C PHE A 59 -14.60 -11.98 -8.42
N PHE A 60 -14.31 -11.80 -9.71
CA PHE A 60 -15.38 -11.68 -10.70
C PHE A 60 -16.18 -12.97 -10.83
N ALA A 61 -15.51 -14.13 -10.79
CA ALA A 61 -16.20 -15.43 -10.85
C ALA A 61 -17.05 -15.66 -9.59
N SER A 62 -16.54 -15.28 -8.43
CA SER A 62 -17.28 -15.33 -7.16
C SER A 62 -18.51 -14.42 -7.17
N VAL A 63 -18.44 -13.24 -7.80
CA VAL A 63 -19.62 -12.37 -7.99
C VAL A 63 -20.66 -13.03 -8.91
N GLU A 64 -20.24 -13.64 -10.01
CA GLU A 64 -21.17 -14.35 -10.90
C GLU A 64 -21.83 -15.54 -10.19
N GLN A 65 -21.08 -16.31 -9.40
CA GLN A 65 -21.61 -17.44 -8.61
C GLN A 65 -22.47 -17.00 -7.40
N LEU A 66 -22.24 -15.78 -6.90
CA LEU A 66 -23.07 -15.17 -5.87
C LEU A 66 -24.46 -14.82 -6.45
N ASP A 67 -24.49 -14.12 -7.57
CA ASP A 67 -25.72 -13.62 -8.21
C ASP A 67 -26.49 -14.74 -8.96
N ASP A 68 -25.80 -15.75 -9.50
CA ASP A 68 -26.39 -16.94 -10.12
C ASP A 68 -25.94 -18.22 -9.39
N PRO A 69 -26.73 -18.71 -8.42
CA PRO A 69 -26.40 -19.93 -7.68
C PRO A 69 -26.26 -21.18 -8.55
N SER A 70 -26.79 -21.20 -9.77
CA SER A 70 -26.64 -22.34 -10.68
C SER A 70 -25.21 -22.54 -11.20
N LEU A 71 -24.35 -21.53 -11.03
CA LEU A 71 -22.93 -21.56 -11.39
C LEU A 71 -22.02 -22.12 -10.29
N ARG A 72 -22.52 -22.29 -9.06
CA ARG A 72 -21.73 -22.80 -7.93
C ARG A 72 -21.33 -24.26 -8.16
N GLY A 73 -20.08 -24.59 -7.84
CA GLY A 73 -19.53 -25.93 -8.05
C GLY A 73 -19.25 -26.28 -9.52
N LYS A 74 -19.43 -25.33 -10.44
CA LYS A 74 -19.11 -25.49 -11.87
C LYS A 74 -17.86 -24.68 -12.22
N PRO A 75 -17.04 -25.12 -13.19
CA PRO A 75 -15.98 -24.29 -13.75
C PRO A 75 -16.57 -23.06 -14.44
N VAL A 76 -16.25 -21.87 -13.93
CA VAL A 76 -16.69 -20.59 -14.49
C VAL A 76 -15.49 -19.78 -14.98
N LEU A 77 -15.60 -19.26 -16.20
CA LEU A 77 -14.67 -18.31 -16.79
C LEU A 77 -15.38 -16.99 -17.05
N VAL A 78 -14.96 -15.92 -16.39
CA VAL A 78 -15.42 -14.57 -16.70
C VAL A 78 -14.49 -14.00 -17.76
N GLY A 79 -14.99 -13.60 -18.92
CA GLY A 79 -14.15 -13.09 -19.99
C GLY A 79 -14.85 -12.92 -21.33
N GLY A 80 -14.11 -12.42 -22.32
CA GLY A 80 -14.60 -12.30 -23.68
C GLY A 80 -14.53 -13.63 -24.44
N THR A 81 -15.54 -13.94 -25.26
CA THR A 81 -15.57 -15.14 -26.13
C THR A 81 -15.09 -14.88 -27.56
N GLY A 82 -14.78 -13.62 -27.91
CA GLY A 82 -14.30 -13.26 -29.25
C GLY A 82 -12.90 -13.82 -29.58
N PRO A 83 -12.43 -13.66 -30.83
CA PRO A 83 -11.15 -14.22 -31.30
C PRO A 83 -9.92 -13.79 -30.48
N ARG A 84 -9.99 -12.61 -29.86
CA ARG A 84 -8.95 -12.04 -28.98
C ARG A 84 -9.38 -12.00 -27.51
N GLY A 85 -10.35 -12.84 -27.14
CA GLY A 85 -10.87 -12.93 -25.79
C GLY A 85 -9.81 -13.42 -24.80
N VAL A 86 -9.81 -12.83 -23.61
CA VAL A 86 -9.01 -13.25 -22.47
C VAL A 86 -9.91 -13.52 -21.28
N VAL A 87 -9.48 -14.45 -20.42
CA VAL A 87 -10.10 -14.74 -19.13
C VAL A 87 -9.75 -13.60 -18.17
N ALA A 88 -10.76 -12.85 -17.73
CA ALA A 88 -10.62 -11.85 -16.68
C ALA A 88 -10.50 -12.52 -15.29
N ALA A 89 -11.33 -13.52 -15.02
CA ALA A 89 -11.25 -14.35 -13.82
C ALA A 89 -11.66 -15.79 -14.11
N ALA A 90 -11.04 -16.73 -13.41
CA ALA A 90 -11.41 -18.14 -13.40
C ALA A 90 -11.81 -18.54 -11.98
N SER A 91 -12.92 -19.25 -11.84
CA SER A 91 -13.34 -19.83 -10.56
C SER A 91 -12.35 -20.89 -10.10
N TYR A 92 -12.39 -21.26 -8.81
CA TYR A 92 -11.54 -22.31 -8.28
C TYR A 92 -11.75 -23.65 -9.00
N GLU A 93 -12.99 -23.98 -9.35
CA GLU A 93 -13.31 -25.19 -10.12
C GLU A 93 -12.67 -25.18 -11.51
N ALA A 94 -12.58 -24.02 -12.15
CA ALA A 94 -11.87 -23.89 -13.43
C ALA A 94 -10.34 -23.93 -13.28
N ARG A 95 -9.81 -23.40 -12.17
CA ARG A 95 -8.36 -23.42 -11.88
C ARG A 95 -7.82 -24.84 -11.71
N VAL A 96 -8.64 -25.80 -11.26
CA VAL A 96 -8.27 -27.23 -11.21
C VAL A 96 -7.83 -27.76 -12.59
N PHE A 97 -8.41 -27.23 -13.68
CA PHE A 97 -8.06 -27.59 -15.05
C PHE A 97 -6.91 -26.75 -15.62
N GLY A 98 -6.26 -25.93 -14.80
CA GLY A 98 -5.19 -25.03 -15.22
C GLY A 98 -5.67 -23.71 -15.84
N CYS A 99 -6.97 -23.41 -15.83
CA CYS A 99 -7.46 -22.10 -16.28
C CYS A 99 -7.05 -21.01 -15.30
N HIS A 100 -6.59 -19.86 -15.80
CA HIS A 100 -6.23 -18.72 -14.96
C HIS A 100 -6.52 -17.39 -15.66
N SER A 101 -6.54 -16.30 -14.88
CA SER A 101 -6.67 -14.94 -15.42
C SER A 101 -5.56 -14.62 -16.43
N ALA A 102 -5.86 -13.72 -17.36
CA ALA A 102 -5.02 -13.34 -18.51
C ALA A 102 -4.73 -14.46 -19.53
N MET A 103 -5.21 -15.69 -19.31
CA MET A 103 -5.16 -16.74 -20.33
C MET A 103 -6.07 -16.39 -21.52
N PRO A 104 -5.66 -16.66 -22.78
CA PRO A 104 -6.58 -16.56 -23.91
C PRO A 104 -7.80 -17.48 -23.71
N THR A 105 -9.02 -16.95 -23.88
CA THR A 105 -10.26 -17.71 -23.62
C THR A 105 -10.34 -18.98 -24.46
N ALA A 106 -9.83 -18.94 -25.70
CA ALA A 106 -9.76 -20.12 -26.57
C ALA A 106 -8.89 -21.25 -25.98
N VAL A 107 -7.80 -20.90 -25.28
CA VAL A 107 -6.93 -21.88 -24.60
C VAL A 107 -7.63 -22.41 -23.36
N ALA A 108 -8.21 -21.53 -22.53
CA ALA A 108 -8.95 -21.92 -21.34
C ALA A 108 -10.10 -22.90 -21.66
N ARG A 109 -10.85 -22.66 -22.75
CA ARG A 109 -11.91 -23.57 -23.22
C ARG A 109 -11.41 -24.90 -23.76
N ARG A 110 -10.15 -24.99 -24.20
CA ARG A 110 -9.55 -26.28 -24.57
C ARG A 110 -9.15 -27.08 -23.33
N LEU A 111 -8.63 -26.39 -22.30
CA LEU A 111 -8.28 -26.99 -21.02
C LEU A 111 -9.52 -27.45 -20.23
N CYS A 112 -10.59 -26.66 -20.26
CA CYS A 112 -11.87 -26.96 -19.61
C CYS A 112 -13.04 -26.79 -20.60
N PRO A 113 -13.33 -27.81 -21.45
CA PRO A 113 -14.38 -27.72 -22.47
C PRO A 113 -15.79 -27.52 -21.95
N HIS A 114 -16.04 -27.91 -20.69
CA HIS A 114 -17.34 -27.81 -20.03
C HIS A 114 -17.46 -26.55 -19.14
N ALA A 115 -16.46 -25.65 -19.16
CA ALA A 115 -16.54 -24.40 -18.42
C ALA A 115 -17.66 -23.49 -18.97
N VAL A 116 -18.41 -22.89 -18.05
CA VAL A 116 -19.39 -21.85 -18.36
C VAL A 116 -18.64 -20.54 -18.53
N VAL A 117 -18.77 -19.92 -19.71
CA VAL A 117 -18.15 -18.62 -19.98
C VAL A 117 -19.17 -17.51 -19.80
N VAL A 118 -18.89 -16.58 -18.90
CA VAL A 118 -19.77 -15.47 -18.54
C VAL A 118 -19.16 -14.15 -19.00
N LYS A 119 -19.99 -13.26 -19.54
CA LYS A 119 -19.56 -11.92 -19.96
C LYS A 119 -19.34 -11.04 -18.72
N PRO A 120 -18.22 -10.30 -18.62
CA PRO A 120 -17.95 -9.41 -17.49
C PRO A 120 -19.06 -8.36 -17.26
N ARG A 121 -19.46 -8.18 -15.99
CA ARG A 121 -20.42 -7.16 -15.50
C ARG A 121 -19.73 -6.09 -14.65
N GLY A 122 -18.94 -5.22 -15.30
CA GLY A 122 -18.07 -4.24 -14.62
C GLY A 122 -18.74 -3.35 -13.57
N ASP A 123 -19.97 -2.89 -13.83
CA ASP A 123 -20.74 -2.06 -12.88
C ASP A 123 -21.05 -2.82 -11.59
N ARG A 124 -21.39 -4.10 -11.70
CA ARG A 124 -21.68 -4.98 -10.56
C ARG A 124 -20.44 -5.25 -9.73
N TYR A 125 -19.30 -5.48 -10.39
CA TYR A 125 -18.02 -5.65 -9.70
C TYR A 125 -17.62 -4.37 -8.95
N SER A 126 -17.81 -3.21 -9.57
CA SER A 126 -17.54 -1.91 -8.94
C SER A 126 -18.46 -1.62 -7.76
N GLU A 127 -19.74 -2.02 -7.83
CA GLU A 127 -20.69 -1.90 -6.73
C GLU A 127 -20.24 -2.69 -5.49
N LEU A 128 -19.91 -3.98 -5.67
CA LEU A 128 -19.47 -4.84 -4.57
C LEU A 128 -18.09 -4.44 -4.04
N SER A 129 -17.18 -4.03 -4.92
CA SER A 129 -15.88 -3.44 -4.55
C SER A 129 -16.07 -2.25 -3.58
N ARG A 130 -16.96 -1.30 -3.90
CA ARG A 130 -17.23 -0.16 -3.01
C ARG A 130 -17.72 -0.57 -1.63
N ARG A 131 -18.57 -1.61 -1.55
CA ARG A 131 -19.04 -2.14 -0.25
C ARG A 131 -17.88 -2.75 0.55
N VAL A 132 -17.03 -3.53 -0.11
CA VAL A 132 -15.82 -4.10 0.52
C VAL A 132 -14.91 -3.00 1.03
N PHE A 133 -14.59 -2.00 0.20
CA PHE A 133 -13.74 -0.87 0.63
C PHE A 133 -14.36 -0.07 1.78
N GLY A 134 -15.69 0.08 1.84
CA GLY A 134 -16.37 0.67 2.99
C GLY A 134 -16.15 -0.13 4.29
N VAL A 135 -16.09 -1.47 4.21
CA VAL A 135 -15.70 -2.32 5.36
C VAL A 135 -14.23 -2.09 5.73
N LEU A 136 -13.33 -2.01 4.76
CA LEU A 136 -11.90 -1.78 4.99
C LEU A 136 -11.64 -0.45 5.72
N GLU A 137 -12.39 0.60 5.37
CA GLU A 137 -12.32 1.93 6.00
C GLU A 137 -12.64 1.90 7.51
N THR A 138 -13.37 0.90 8.00
CA THR A 138 -13.64 0.74 9.43
C THR A 138 -12.42 0.33 10.24
N ALA A 139 -11.40 -0.26 9.60
CA ALA A 139 -10.18 -0.70 10.27
C ALA A 139 -9.12 0.40 10.35
N THR A 140 -8.98 1.22 9.31
CA THR A 140 -8.01 2.32 9.25
C THR A 140 -8.33 3.27 8.08
N PRO A 141 -8.04 4.57 8.19
CA PRO A 141 -8.05 5.47 7.04
C PRO A 141 -6.83 5.31 6.12
N LEU A 142 -5.79 4.58 6.56
CA LEU A 142 -4.55 4.39 5.80
C LEU A 142 -4.66 3.21 4.83
N ILE A 143 -5.46 3.40 3.78
CA ILE A 143 -5.72 2.39 2.74
C ILE A 143 -5.02 2.78 1.45
N GLN A 144 -4.35 1.82 0.82
CA GLN A 144 -3.81 1.95 -0.52
C GLN A 144 -4.45 0.88 -1.43
N PRO A 145 -5.42 1.25 -2.28
CA PRO A 145 -5.96 0.35 -3.30
C PRO A 145 -4.89 -0.03 -4.33
N LEU A 146 -4.90 -1.28 -4.78
CA LEU A 146 -4.08 -1.79 -5.89
C LEU A 146 -4.94 -2.10 -7.13
N SER A 147 -6.13 -2.63 -6.89
CA SER A 147 -7.15 -2.95 -7.89
C SER A 147 -8.53 -2.78 -7.27
N ILE A 148 -9.58 -3.25 -7.96
CA ILE A 148 -10.95 -3.20 -7.44
C ILE A 148 -11.22 -4.26 -6.36
N ASP A 149 -10.35 -5.24 -6.20
CA ASP A 149 -10.45 -6.36 -5.26
C ASP A 149 -9.27 -6.45 -4.28
N GLU A 150 -8.28 -5.56 -4.39
CA GLU A 150 -7.03 -5.65 -3.64
C GLU A 150 -6.62 -4.32 -3.00
N ALA A 151 -6.20 -4.35 -1.73
CA ALA A 151 -5.66 -3.18 -1.03
C ALA A 151 -4.66 -3.53 0.08
N PHE A 152 -3.74 -2.60 0.35
CA PHE A 152 -2.97 -2.58 1.60
C PHE A 152 -3.62 -1.67 2.63
N LEU A 153 -3.59 -2.10 3.90
CA LEU A 153 -4.03 -1.30 5.04
C LEU A 153 -2.87 -1.18 6.04
N ASP A 154 -2.56 0.02 6.51
CA ASP A 154 -1.71 0.22 7.68
C ASP A 154 -2.57 0.35 8.93
N VAL A 155 -2.63 -0.72 9.73
CA VAL A 155 -3.44 -0.79 10.95
C VAL A 155 -2.62 -0.58 12.21
N SER A 156 -1.36 -0.13 12.09
CA SER A 156 -0.46 0.09 13.23
C SER A 156 -1.07 1.02 14.28
N GLY A 157 -1.81 2.05 13.83
CA GLY A 157 -2.52 2.99 14.71
C GLY A 157 -3.80 2.44 15.33
N SER A 158 -4.35 1.35 14.79
CA SER A 158 -5.63 0.76 15.20
C SER A 158 -5.48 -0.43 16.16
N VAL A 159 -4.26 -0.97 16.31
CA VAL A 159 -4.00 -2.20 17.09
C VAL A 159 -4.55 -2.09 18.53
N ARG A 160 -4.33 -0.95 19.19
CA ARG A 160 -4.79 -0.75 20.58
C ARG A 160 -6.32 -0.81 20.74
N LEU A 161 -7.07 -0.40 19.71
CA LEU A 161 -8.53 -0.34 19.75
C LEU A 161 -9.18 -1.62 19.19
N LEU A 162 -8.63 -2.15 18.11
CA LEU A 162 -9.26 -3.22 17.33
C LEU A 162 -8.65 -4.61 17.58
N GLY A 163 -7.48 -4.66 18.22
CA GLY A 163 -6.68 -5.85 18.49
C GLY A 163 -5.48 -6.00 17.55
N GLU A 164 -4.68 -7.05 17.76
CA GLU A 164 -3.54 -7.38 16.90
C GLU A 164 -3.95 -7.61 15.44
N GLY A 165 -3.00 -7.51 14.50
CA GLY A 165 -3.26 -7.60 13.06
C GLY A 165 -4.07 -8.83 12.63
N ARG A 166 -3.83 -10.00 13.24
CA ARG A 166 -4.63 -11.22 13.00
C ARG A 166 -6.09 -11.06 13.42
N ALA A 167 -6.36 -10.44 14.56
CA ALA A 167 -7.73 -10.21 15.03
C ALA A 167 -8.48 -9.23 14.11
N ILE A 168 -7.80 -8.18 13.64
CA ILE A 168 -8.35 -7.25 12.64
C ILE A 168 -8.63 -7.98 11.33
N ALA A 169 -7.70 -8.81 10.85
CA ALA A 169 -7.87 -9.59 9.63
C ALA A 169 -9.08 -10.53 9.66
N VAL A 170 -9.27 -11.27 10.76
CA VAL A 170 -10.44 -12.15 10.96
C VAL A 170 -11.73 -11.34 10.94
N LYS A 171 -11.80 -10.24 11.70
CA LYS A 171 -12.98 -9.36 11.72
C LYS A 171 -13.31 -8.81 10.34
N LEU A 172 -12.31 -8.37 9.58
CA LEU A 172 -12.51 -7.86 8.22
C LEU A 172 -13.08 -8.95 7.29
N ARG A 173 -12.54 -10.17 7.35
CA ARG A 173 -13.08 -11.31 6.57
C ARG A 173 -14.54 -11.58 6.90
N GLU A 174 -14.86 -11.68 8.19
CA GLU A 174 -16.23 -11.92 8.66
C GLU A 174 -17.20 -10.81 8.21
N GLN A 175 -16.79 -9.54 8.33
CA GLN A 175 -17.60 -8.40 7.92
C GLN A 175 -17.78 -8.33 6.40
N ILE A 176 -16.73 -8.56 5.61
CA ILE A 176 -16.82 -8.64 4.14
C ILE A 176 -17.81 -9.74 3.75
N LYS A 177 -17.70 -10.93 4.37
CA LYS A 177 -18.60 -12.05 4.10
C LYS A 177 -20.05 -11.74 4.48
N ALA A 178 -20.28 -11.10 5.62
CA ALA A 178 -21.61 -10.73 6.08
C ALA A 178 -22.24 -9.66 5.17
N GLU A 179 -21.48 -8.64 4.76
CA GLU A 179 -21.98 -7.51 3.98
C GLU A 179 -22.21 -7.86 2.50
N THR A 180 -21.38 -8.74 1.94
CA THR A 180 -21.35 -8.98 0.49
C THR A 180 -21.58 -10.43 0.08
N GLY A 181 -21.44 -11.39 0.99
CA GLY A 181 -21.44 -12.82 0.66
C GLY A 181 -20.15 -13.33 0.01
N LEU A 182 -19.16 -12.46 -0.24
CA LEU A 182 -17.86 -12.81 -0.83
C LEU A 182 -16.83 -13.18 0.24
N THR A 183 -15.84 -13.99 -0.13
CA THR A 183 -14.69 -14.32 0.72
C THR A 183 -13.48 -13.48 0.32
N ALA A 184 -12.57 -13.30 1.28
CA ALA A 184 -11.34 -12.54 1.11
C ALA A 184 -10.21 -13.25 1.84
N SER A 185 -9.04 -13.24 1.22
CA SER A 185 -7.80 -13.65 1.86
C SER A 185 -7.09 -12.43 2.44
N VAL A 186 -6.58 -12.54 3.67
CA VAL A 186 -5.92 -11.43 4.38
C VAL A 186 -4.57 -11.84 4.93
N GLY A 187 -3.51 -11.25 4.39
CA GLY A 187 -2.13 -11.45 4.85
C GLY A 187 -1.72 -10.37 5.84
N VAL A 188 -1.05 -10.76 6.92
CA VAL A 188 -0.57 -9.87 7.99
C VAL A 188 0.95 -9.89 8.05
N ALA A 189 1.61 -8.74 7.95
CA ALA A 189 3.05 -8.65 8.11
C ALA A 189 3.52 -7.25 8.54
N THR A 190 4.83 -7.07 8.66
CA THR A 190 5.46 -5.79 9.03
C THR A 190 5.72 -4.86 7.84
N ASN A 191 5.48 -5.36 6.62
CA ASN A 191 5.61 -4.60 5.38
C ASN A 191 4.67 -5.16 4.29
N LYS A 192 4.45 -4.37 3.25
CA LYS A 192 3.52 -4.67 2.14
C LYS A 192 3.89 -5.94 1.36
N PHE A 193 5.18 -6.14 1.06
CA PHE A 193 5.63 -7.30 0.28
C PHE A 193 5.30 -8.61 1.00
N LEU A 194 5.67 -8.72 2.29
CA LEU A 194 5.38 -9.90 3.08
C LEU A 194 3.89 -10.08 3.34
N ALA A 195 3.13 -8.98 3.51
CA ALA A 195 1.69 -9.06 3.70
C ALA A 195 1.00 -9.63 2.45
N LYS A 196 1.40 -9.17 1.25
CA LYS A 196 0.90 -9.73 -0.02
C LYS A 196 1.24 -11.21 -0.15
N LEU A 197 2.52 -11.57 0.06
CA LEU A 197 2.96 -12.95 0.01
C LEU A 197 2.14 -13.83 0.98
N ALA A 198 1.94 -13.37 2.22
CA ALA A 198 1.17 -14.10 3.22
C ALA A 198 -0.28 -14.34 2.78
N SER A 199 -0.94 -13.37 2.15
CA SER A 199 -2.32 -13.53 1.67
C SER A 199 -2.46 -14.54 0.52
N ASP A 200 -1.39 -14.79 -0.24
CA ASP A 200 -1.41 -15.73 -1.36
C ASP A 200 -1.20 -17.19 -0.89
N LEU A 201 -0.60 -17.41 0.28
CA LEU A 201 -0.23 -18.75 0.78
C LEU A 201 -1.44 -19.61 1.19
N GLU A 202 -2.55 -18.98 1.62
CA GLU A 202 -3.71 -19.68 2.19
C GLU A 202 -4.99 -19.52 1.36
N LYS A 203 -4.90 -19.11 0.08
CA LYS A 203 -6.06 -19.02 -0.81
C LYS A 203 -6.63 -20.41 -1.20
N PRO A 204 -7.96 -20.61 -1.26
CA PRO A 204 -9.03 -19.73 -0.76
C PRO A 204 -9.28 -19.87 0.75
N ASP A 205 -9.65 -18.74 1.36
CA ASP A 205 -10.26 -18.55 2.69
C ASP A 205 -9.47 -19.05 3.93
#